data_AF-A0A3E1B6F7-F1
#
_entry.id   AF-A0A3E1B6F7-F1
#
_cell.length_a   1.000
_cell.length_b   1.000
_cell.length_c   1.000
_cell.angle_alpha   90.00
_cell.angle_beta   90.00
_cell.angle_gamma   90.00
#
_symmetry.space_group_name_H-M   'P 1'
#
loop_
_entity.id
_entity.type
_entity.pdbx_description
1 polymer ?
#
loop_
_entity_poly.entity_id
_entity_poly.type
_entity_poly.pdbx_seq_one_letter_code
_entity_poly.pdbx_strand_id
1 'polypeptide(L)'
;MNMAPNILNVFLISGILLTGTGIAVSGEPAVVKVTLADTGSDHMAKDLGLGNHGGDKRMATLKITAAPSIVSAGEVTFNVHNSSRSMVHEMVVAKLVDQDAALAYDESTGKLNEESVASLGEVPELDPGSAGSLSLKLEPGTYILFCNIPGHYMGGMWSLVTVE
;
A
#
# COMPACT_ATOMS: atom_id res chain seq x y z
N MET A 1 -10.97 64.78 42.41
CA MET A 1 -9.70 64.91 41.66
C MET A 1 -9.16 63.49 41.49
N ASN A 2 -9.01 62.84 40.35
CA ASN A 2 -9.36 63.06 38.95
C ASN A 2 -9.71 61.67 38.39
N MET A 3 -10.82 61.55 37.67
CA MET A 3 -11.11 60.38 36.82
C MET A 3 -10.38 60.58 35.50
N ALA A 4 -9.71 59.54 34.98
CA ALA A 4 -9.14 59.51 33.63
C ALA A 4 -9.95 58.52 32.75
N PRO A 5 -10.11 58.80 31.44
CA PRO A 5 -11.14 58.17 30.62
C PRO A 5 -10.67 56.96 29.79
N ASN A 6 -11.66 56.17 29.37
CA ASN A 6 -11.58 55.08 28.39
C ASN A 6 -11.08 55.54 27.03
N ILE A 7 -10.24 54.72 26.38
CA ILE A 7 -10.01 54.79 24.92
C ILE A 7 -10.03 53.38 24.34
N LEU A 8 -11.04 53.14 23.51
CA LEU A 8 -11.32 51.94 22.73
C LEU A 8 -10.53 52.04 21.42
N ASN A 9 -9.51 51.20 21.22
CA ASN A 9 -8.80 51.12 19.94
C ASN A 9 -9.41 50.02 19.07
N VAL A 10 -10.25 50.45 18.12
CA VAL A 10 -10.67 49.68 16.95
C VAL A 10 -9.53 49.66 15.94
N PHE A 11 -8.99 48.48 15.62
CA PHE A 11 -8.14 48.30 14.45
C PHE A 11 -8.94 47.56 13.37
N LEU A 12 -9.40 48.32 12.37
CA LEU A 12 -9.76 47.82 11.05
C LEU A 12 -8.47 47.65 10.26
N ILE A 13 -8.18 46.44 9.79
CA ILE A 13 -7.22 46.24 8.70
C ILE A 13 -7.85 45.34 7.64
N SER A 14 -7.95 45.95 6.46
CA SER A 14 -8.44 45.52 5.17
C SER A 14 -8.28 44.04 4.81
N GLY A 15 -9.37 43.46 4.30
CA GLY A 15 -9.35 42.22 3.54
C GLY A 15 -8.55 42.38 2.25
N ILE A 16 -7.56 41.52 2.07
CA ILE A 16 -6.94 41.25 0.78
C ILE A 16 -7.66 40.03 0.20
N LEU A 17 -8.44 40.25 -0.85
CA LEU A 17 -9.01 39.19 -1.67
C LEU A 17 -7.92 38.78 -2.68
N LEU A 18 -7.14 37.76 -2.36
CA LEU A 18 -6.32 37.08 -3.36
C LEU A 18 -7.27 36.29 -4.26
N THR A 19 -7.43 36.74 -5.51
CA THR A 19 -7.99 35.93 -6.59
C THR A 19 -6.98 34.84 -6.93
N GLY A 20 -6.98 33.78 -6.14
CA GLY A 20 -6.19 32.58 -6.43
C GLY A 20 -6.74 31.90 -7.67
N THR A 21 -6.02 32.00 -8.79
CA THR A 21 -6.01 30.92 -9.77
C THR A 21 -5.39 29.72 -9.07
N GLY A 22 -6.23 28.89 -8.46
CA GLY A 22 -5.81 27.66 -7.82
C GLY A 22 -5.24 26.73 -8.89
N ILE A 23 -3.91 26.70 -9.02
CA ILE A 23 -3.24 25.50 -9.48
C ILE A 23 -3.49 24.48 -8.37
N ALA A 24 -4.19 23.40 -8.68
CA ALA A 24 -4.44 22.32 -7.75
C ALA A 24 -3.10 21.89 -7.12
N VAL A 25 -2.95 22.16 -5.82
CA VAL A 25 -1.87 21.59 -5.03
C VAL A 25 -2.11 20.08 -5.07
N SER A 26 -1.19 19.35 -5.68
CA SER A 26 -1.09 17.90 -5.58
C SER A 26 -1.34 17.51 -4.12
N GLY A 27 -2.31 16.62 -3.87
CA GLY A 27 -2.64 16.16 -2.53
C GLY A 27 -1.39 15.70 -1.77
N GLU A 28 -1.41 15.84 -0.45
CA GLU A 28 -0.30 15.43 0.40
C GLU A 28 0.05 13.96 0.12
N PRO A 29 1.33 13.59 -0.03
CA PRO A 29 1.72 12.23 -0.37
C PRO A 29 1.10 11.22 0.60
N ALA A 30 0.35 10.25 0.06
CA ALA A 30 -0.27 9.23 0.87
C ALA A 30 0.79 8.23 1.34
N VAL A 31 0.68 7.76 2.58
CA VAL A 31 1.59 6.74 3.13
C VAL A 31 0.79 5.51 3.51
N VAL A 32 1.16 4.37 2.91
CA VAL A 32 0.62 3.05 3.22
C VAL A 32 1.66 2.28 4.02
N LYS A 33 1.31 1.89 5.25
CA LYS A 33 2.15 0.98 6.05
C LYS A 33 1.86 -0.45 5.61
N VAL A 34 2.91 -1.16 5.23
CA VAL A 34 2.86 -2.54 4.77
C VAL A 34 3.60 -3.43 5.76
N THR A 35 2.97 -4.53 6.18
CA THR A 35 3.60 -5.54 7.04
C THR A 35 3.58 -6.88 6.35
N LEU A 36 4.75 -7.49 6.25
CA LEU A 36 4.98 -8.84 5.75
C LEU A 36 5.14 -9.76 6.97
N ALA A 37 4.41 -10.87 7.01
CA ALA A 37 4.38 -11.75 8.17
C ALA A 37 4.09 -13.21 7.78
N ASP A 38 4.47 -14.12 8.66
CA ASP A 38 4.12 -15.53 8.58
C ASP A 38 3.85 -16.12 9.98
N THR A 39 3.24 -17.31 10.02
CA THR A 39 2.93 -18.03 11.26
C THR A 39 4.02 -19.04 11.67
N GLY A 40 5.18 -19.04 11.00
CA GLY A 40 6.28 -19.98 11.27
C GLY A 40 5.92 -21.46 11.11
N SER A 41 4.91 -21.77 10.29
CA SER A 41 4.45 -23.14 10.05
C SER A 41 5.20 -23.77 8.88
N ASP A 42 5.68 -25.02 9.05
CA ASP A 42 6.42 -25.76 8.01
C ASP A 42 5.58 -26.11 6.77
N HIS A 43 4.26 -25.92 6.85
CA HIS A 43 3.33 -26.15 5.76
C HIS A 43 2.73 -24.82 5.29
N MET A 44 3.11 -24.41 4.08
CA MET A 44 2.44 -23.31 3.38
C MET A 44 1.13 -23.84 2.79
N ALA A 45 0.05 -23.09 3.02
CA ALA A 45 -1.18 -23.31 2.26
C ALA A 45 -0.94 -23.08 0.76
N LYS A 46 -1.82 -23.64 -0.06
CA LYS A 46 -1.84 -23.48 -1.51
C LYS A 46 -3.23 -23.01 -1.94
N ASP A 47 -3.34 -22.61 -3.20
CA ASP A 47 -4.62 -22.23 -3.81
C ASP A 47 -5.29 -21.01 -3.15
N LEU A 48 -4.49 -20.12 -2.56
CA LEU A 48 -4.94 -18.88 -1.92
C LEU A 48 -4.63 -17.62 -2.73
N GLY A 49 -4.21 -17.76 -3.99
CA GLY A 49 -4.02 -16.61 -4.90
C GLY A 49 -5.32 -15.82 -5.13
N LEU A 50 -5.19 -14.57 -5.57
CA LEU A 50 -6.34 -13.74 -5.98
C LEU A 50 -7.15 -14.47 -7.07
N GLY A 51 -8.48 -14.39 -7.00
CA GLY A 51 -9.37 -15.08 -7.94
C GLY A 51 -9.40 -16.61 -7.81
N ASN A 52 -8.57 -17.21 -6.96
CA ASN A 52 -8.64 -18.63 -6.64
C ASN A 52 -9.57 -18.86 -5.44
N HIS A 53 -10.56 -19.73 -5.62
CA HIS A 53 -11.53 -20.10 -4.58
C HIS A 53 -11.30 -21.52 -4.04
N GLY A 54 -10.20 -22.18 -4.45
CA GLY A 54 -9.91 -23.56 -4.09
C GLY A 54 -9.40 -23.76 -2.66
N GLY A 55 -8.71 -22.77 -2.07
CA GLY A 55 -8.08 -22.91 -0.75
C GLY A 55 -8.90 -22.38 0.44
N ASP A 56 -8.71 -22.98 1.62
CA ASP A 56 -9.23 -22.46 2.89
C ASP A 56 -8.35 -21.33 3.40
N LYS A 57 -8.84 -20.08 3.34
CA LYS A 57 -8.12 -18.88 3.79
C LYS A 57 -7.72 -18.92 5.28
N ARG A 58 -8.35 -19.77 6.10
CA ARG A 58 -7.96 -19.98 7.51
C ARG A 58 -6.62 -20.69 7.63
N MET A 59 -6.19 -21.35 6.56
CA MET A 59 -4.91 -22.03 6.48
C MET A 59 -3.79 -21.11 5.98
N ALA A 60 -4.08 -19.84 5.66
CA ALA A 60 -3.07 -18.89 5.23
C ALA A 60 -2.01 -18.71 6.34
N THR A 61 -0.80 -19.19 6.07
CA THR A 61 0.35 -19.05 6.97
C THR A 61 1.23 -17.88 6.59
N LEU A 62 1.02 -17.28 5.41
CA LEU A 62 1.72 -16.10 4.92
C LEU A 62 0.75 -14.93 4.78
N LYS A 63 1.23 -13.72 5.04
CA LYS A 63 0.37 -12.54 5.09
C LYS A 63 1.11 -11.28 4.68
N ILE A 64 0.41 -10.44 3.93
CA ILE A 64 0.73 -9.04 3.71
C ILE A 64 -0.48 -8.20 4.15
N THR A 65 -0.25 -7.10 4.86
CA THR A 65 -1.30 -6.15 5.22
C THR A 65 -0.90 -4.75 4.81
N ALA A 66 -1.85 -4.00 4.27
CA ALA A 66 -1.71 -2.59 3.94
C ALA A 66 -2.66 -1.73 4.77
N ALA A 67 -2.16 -0.66 5.37
CA ALA A 67 -2.96 0.29 6.14
C ALA A 67 -2.50 1.74 5.91
N PRO A 68 -3.40 2.65 5.48
CA PRO A 68 -4.78 2.38 5.06
C PRO A 68 -4.83 1.57 3.74
N SER A 69 -5.94 0.89 3.48
CA SER A 69 -6.18 0.16 2.23
C SER A 69 -6.85 1.01 1.15
N ILE A 70 -7.20 2.26 1.46
CA ILE A 70 -7.74 3.24 0.52
C ILE A 70 -6.93 4.52 0.71
N VAL A 71 -6.41 5.08 -0.38
CA VAL A 71 -5.61 6.32 -0.39
C VAL A 71 -6.01 7.20 -1.56
N SER A 72 -5.67 8.49 -1.49
CA SER A 72 -5.88 9.41 -2.61
C SER A 72 -4.89 9.14 -3.75
N ALA A 73 -5.32 9.40 -4.98
CA ALA A 73 -4.48 9.41 -6.16
C ALA A 73 -3.36 10.45 -6.08
N GLY A 74 -2.25 10.17 -6.75
CA GLY A 74 -1.04 10.97 -6.70
C GLY A 74 0.15 10.18 -6.16
N GLU A 75 1.01 10.83 -5.40
CA GLU A 75 2.19 10.19 -4.82
C GLU A 75 1.78 9.30 -3.63
N VAL A 76 2.06 8.01 -3.72
CA VAL A 76 1.79 7.00 -2.70
C VAL A 76 3.11 6.33 -2.31
N THR A 77 3.45 6.39 -1.03
CA THR A 77 4.62 5.71 -0.46
C THR A 77 4.19 4.50 0.34
N PHE A 78 4.69 3.33 -0.04
CA PHE A 78 4.55 2.08 0.69
C PHE A 78 5.75 1.91 1.62
N ASN A 79 5.53 1.97 2.93
CA ASN A 79 6.55 1.70 3.94
C ASN A 79 6.41 0.25 4.39
N VAL A 80 7.37 -0.58 4.00
CA VAL A 80 7.31 -2.04 4.13
C VAL A 80 8.18 -2.50 5.28
N HIS A 81 7.63 -3.35 6.14
CA HIS A 81 8.38 -4.00 7.21
C HIS A 81 8.16 -5.51 7.17
N ASN A 82 9.26 -6.27 7.15
CA ASN A 82 9.22 -7.70 7.38
C ASN A 82 9.20 -8.00 8.89
N SER A 83 8.03 -8.35 9.40
CA SER A 83 7.82 -8.73 10.80
C SER A 83 8.06 -10.22 11.08
N SER A 84 8.43 -10.99 10.07
CA SER A 84 8.84 -12.38 10.25
C SER A 84 10.06 -12.48 11.17
N ARG A 85 10.17 -13.62 11.86
CA ARG A 85 11.34 -13.97 12.66
C ARG A 85 12.39 -14.77 11.89
N SER A 86 12.04 -15.34 10.76
CA SER A 86 12.87 -16.35 10.08
C SER A 86 12.75 -16.36 8.57
N MET A 87 11.69 -15.79 8.01
CA MET A 87 11.40 -15.83 6.57
C MET A 87 11.74 -14.50 5.90
N VAL A 88 12.32 -14.61 4.71
CA VAL A 88 12.53 -13.48 3.81
C VAL A 88 11.24 -13.22 3.04
N HIS A 89 10.91 -11.94 2.85
CA HIS A 89 9.72 -11.51 2.11
C HIS A 89 10.03 -10.31 1.24
N GLU A 90 9.29 -10.17 0.15
CA GLU A 90 9.31 -9.00 -0.72
C GLU A 90 7.91 -8.39 -0.86
N MET A 91 7.82 -7.21 -1.44
CA MET A 91 6.56 -6.61 -1.87
C MET A 91 6.69 -6.08 -3.29
N VAL A 92 5.86 -6.59 -4.20
CA VAL A 92 5.66 -6.11 -5.56
C VAL A 92 4.32 -5.40 -5.65
N VAL A 93 4.25 -4.30 -6.42
CA VAL A 93 3.02 -3.54 -6.68
C VAL A 93 2.62 -3.70 -8.14
N ALA A 94 1.38 -4.09 -8.39
CA ALA A 94 0.81 -4.19 -9.73
C ALA A 94 -0.58 -3.58 -9.80
N LYS A 95 -0.94 -2.98 -10.94
CA LYS A 95 -2.30 -2.48 -11.18
C LYS A 95 -3.19 -3.62 -11.66
N LEU A 96 -4.34 -3.79 -11.02
CA LEU A 96 -5.34 -4.76 -11.46
C LEU A 96 -6.29 -4.14 -12.50
N VAL A 97 -6.57 -4.92 -13.55
CA VAL A 97 -7.64 -4.61 -14.50
C VAL A 97 -8.98 -5.20 -14.02
N ASP A 98 -8.91 -6.41 -13.46
CA ASP A 98 -10.03 -7.12 -12.84
C ASP A 98 -9.54 -7.67 -11.49
N GLN A 99 -10.27 -7.35 -10.42
CA GLN A 99 -9.90 -7.74 -9.05
C GLN A 99 -10.36 -9.15 -8.66
N ASP A 100 -11.21 -9.76 -9.49
CA ASP A 100 -11.72 -11.11 -9.27
C ASP A 100 -11.05 -12.13 -10.21
N ALA A 101 -10.32 -11.66 -11.21
CA ALA A 101 -9.58 -12.52 -12.13
C ALA A 101 -8.33 -13.12 -11.49
N ALA A 102 -8.14 -14.43 -11.72
CA ALA A 102 -6.89 -15.09 -11.39
C ALA A 102 -5.74 -14.50 -12.23
N LEU A 103 -4.61 -14.25 -11.58
CA LEU A 103 -3.39 -13.79 -12.25
C LEU A 103 -2.61 -14.97 -12.83
N ALA A 104 -1.84 -14.71 -13.89
CA ALA A 104 -1.05 -15.74 -14.56
C ALA A 104 0.07 -16.25 -13.63
N TYR A 105 -0.12 -17.46 -13.09
CA TYR A 105 0.82 -18.14 -12.21
C TYR A 105 1.54 -19.25 -12.95
N ASP A 106 2.86 -19.29 -12.82
CA ASP A 106 3.71 -20.36 -13.34
C ASP A 106 4.03 -21.36 -12.23
N GLU A 107 3.34 -22.49 -12.26
CA GLU A 107 3.53 -23.60 -11.32
C GLU A 107 4.96 -24.17 -11.33
N SER A 108 5.70 -24.03 -12.44
CA SER A 108 7.06 -24.58 -12.55
C SER A 108 8.09 -23.76 -11.76
N THR A 109 7.87 -22.44 -11.67
CA THR A 109 8.72 -21.52 -10.90
C THR A 109 8.12 -21.15 -9.56
N GLY A 110 6.82 -21.40 -9.38
CA GLY A 110 6.07 -21.03 -8.19
C GLY A 110 5.78 -19.53 -8.10
N LYS A 111 5.85 -18.80 -9.21
CA LYS A 111 5.76 -17.33 -9.27
C LYS A 111 4.63 -16.85 -10.17
N LEU A 112 4.16 -15.64 -9.95
CA LEU A 112 3.41 -14.90 -10.96
C LEU A 112 4.33 -14.55 -12.13
N ASN A 113 3.79 -14.62 -13.34
CA ASN A 113 4.46 -14.13 -14.53
C ASN A 113 4.49 -12.60 -14.49
N GLU A 114 5.64 -12.02 -14.15
CA GLU A 114 5.85 -10.57 -13.98
C GLU A 114 5.55 -9.75 -15.25
N GLU A 115 5.79 -10.31 -16.44
CA GLU A 115 5.46 -9.66 -17.71
C GLU A 115 3.94 -9.52 -17.90
N SER A 116 3.16 -10.39 -17.26
CA SER A 116 1.69 -10.42 -17.38
C SER A 116 0.97 -9.57 -16.32
N VAL A 117 1.62 -9.25 -15.20
CA VAL A 117 0.98 -8.56 -14.06
C VAL A 117 1.19 -7.04 -14.04
N ALA A 118 1.78 -6.44 -15.07
CA ALA A 118 1.99 -4.98 -15.16
C ALA A 118 2.59 -4.39 -13.86
N SER A 119 3.69 -5.01 -13.39
CA SER A 119 4.42 -4.56 -12.20
C SER A 119 4.87 -3.10 -12.35
N LEU A 120 4.69 -2.33 -11.29
CA LEU A 120 5.01 -0.91 -11.20
C LEU A 120 6.27 -0.65 -10.36
N GLY A 121 6.75 -1.66 -9.63
CA GLY A 121 7.91 -1.58 -8.77
C GLY A 121 7.79 -2.51 -7.57
N GLU A 122 8.88 -2.58 -6.80
CA GLU A 122 9.00 -3.48 -5.66
C GLU A 122 9.83 -2.89 -4.52
N VAL A 123 9.63 -3.44 -3.32
CA VAL A 123 10.64 -3.50 -2.27
C VAL A 123 11.21 -4.91 -2.30
N PRO A 124 12.51 -5.08 -2.67
CA PRO A 124 13.11 -6.40 -2.87
C PRO A 124 13.24 -7.15 -1.54
N GLU A 125 13.79 -8.35 -1.59
CA GLU A 125 13.88 -9.27 -0.47
C GLU A 125 14.37 -8.61 0.83
N LEU A 126 13.49 -8.57 1.81
CA LEU A 126 13.77 -8.08 3.16
C LEU A 126 14.04 -9.26 4.08
N ASP A 127 15.22 -9.25 4.70
CA ASP A 127 15.53 -10.14 5.83
C ASP A 127 14.53 -9.97 6.99
N PRO A 128 14.40 -10.98 7.88
CA PRO A 128 13.63 -10.86 9.11
C PRO A 128 13.96 -9.59 9.90
N GLY A 129 12.94 -8.79 10.23
CA GLY A 129 13.08 -7.53 10.95
C GLY A 129 13.49 -6.32 10.10
N SER A 130 13.86 -6.52 8.83
CA SER A 130 14.25 -5.43 7.93
C SER A 130 13.04 -4.63 7.41
N ALA A 131 13.33 -3.47 6.85
CA ALA A 131 12.33 -2.58 6.29
C ALA A 131 12.85 -1.92 5.00
N GLY A 132 11.91 -1.49 4.15
CA GLY A 132 12.18 -0.77 2.92
C GLY A 132 11.00 0.12 2.54
N SER A 133 11.13 0.87 1.46
CA SER A 133 10.06 1.76 1.00
C SER A 133 10.04 1.88 -0.52
N LEU A 134 8.85 2.07 -1.07
CA LEU A 134 8.62 2.33 -2.49
C LEU A 134 7.63 3.48 -2.65
N SER A 135 8.02 4.51 -3.39
CA SER A 135 7.13 5.64 -3.74
C SER A 135 6.76 5.56 -5.21
N LEU A 136 5.46 5.58 -5.50
CA LEU A 136 4.91 5.53 -6.85
C LEU A 136 3.91 6.66 -7.05
N LYS A 137 3.80 7.17 -8.27
CA LYS A 137 2.68 8.03 -8.66
C LYS A 137 1.56 7.14 -9.20
N LEU A 138 0.49 7.01 -8.44
CA LEU A 138 -0.63 6.11 -8.75
C LEU A 138 -1.86 6.90 -9.19
N GLU A 139 -2.43 6.48 -10.32
CA GLU A 139 -3.74 6.91 -10.79
C GLU A 139 -4.85 6.15 -10.06
N PRO A 140 -6.11 6.64 -10.07
CA PRO A 140 -7.23 5.90 -9.51
C PRO A 140 -7.32 4.44 -10.04
N GLY A 141 -7.71 3.53 -9.15
CA GLY A 141 -7.87 2.10 -9.45
C GLY A 141 -7.46 1.18 -8.29
N THR A 142 -7.57 -0.13 -8.53
CA THR A 142 -7.19 -1.16 -7.57
C THR A 142 -5.79 -1.69 -7.88
N TYR A 143 -4.96 -1.78 -6.85
CA TYR A 143 -3.60 -2.29 -6.92
C TYR A 143 -3.45 -3.50 -6.01
N ILE A 144 -2.74 -4.51 -6.49
CA ILE A 144 -2.32 -5.66 -5.69
C ILE A 144 -0.91 -5.41 -5.16
N LEU A 145 -0.74 -5.67 -3.87
CA LEU A 145 0.55 -5.85 -3.23
C LEU A 145 0.75 -7.36 -3.03
N PHE A 146 1.86 -7.93 -3.44
CA PHE A 146 2.11 -9.36 -3.29
C PHE A 146 3.59 -9.69 -3.09
N CYS A 147 3.87 -10.88 -2.60
CA CYS A 147 5.22 -11.44 -2.53
C CYS A 147 5.35 -12.53 -3.61
N ASN A 148 6.32 -12.37 -4.51
CA ASN A 148 6.57 -13.27 -5.65
C ASN A 148 7.72 -14.26 -5.40
N ILE A 149 8.20 -14.37 -4.16
CA ILE A 149 9.04 -15.49 -3.73
C ILE A 149 8.28 -16.80 -3.98
N PRO A 150 8.92 -17.87 -4.51
CA PRO A 150 8.22 -19.08 -4.94
C PRO A 150 7.24 -19.63 -3.90
N GLY A 151 5.97 -19.74 -4.30
CA GLY A 151 4.87 -20.25 -3.49
C GLY A 151 4.21 -19.23 -2.56
N HIS A 152 4.82 -18.07 -2.31
CA HIS A 152 4.30 -17.13 -1.31
C HIS A 152 2.95 -16.52 -1.70
N TYR A 153 2.81 -16.12 -2.97
CA TYR A 153 1.55 -15.62 -3.52
C TYR A 153 0.40 -16.63 -3.32
N MET A 154 0.61 -17.89 -3.73
CA MET A 154 -0.38 -18.96 -3.59
C MET A 154 -0.57 -19.42 -2.14
N GLY A 155 0.37 -19.08 -1.24
CA GLY A 155 0.24 -19.21 0.21
C GLY A 155 -0.57 -18.11 0.89
N GLY A 156 -1.12 -17.17 0.12
CA GLY A 156 -2.00 -16.10 0.60
C GLY A 156 -1.29 -14.75 0.79
N MET A 157 -0.06 -14.60 0.32
CA MET A 157 0.73 -13.40 0.51
C MET A 157 0.42 -12.30 -0.53
N TRP A 158 -0.82 -11.83 -0.52
CA TRP A 158 -1.27 -10.66 -1.28
C TRP A 158 -2.29 -9.81 -0.51
N SER A 159 -2.41 -8.53 -0.85
CA SER A 159 -3.39 -7.57 -0.31
C SER A 159 -3.77 -6.56 -1.40
N LEU A 160 -4.94 -5.95 -1.28
CA LEU A 160 -5.38 -4.90 -2.19
C LEU A 160 -5.25 -3.51 -1.55
N VAL A 161 -4.95 -2.53 -2.37
CA VAL A 161 -5.02 -1.10 -2.07
C VAL A 161 -5.83 -0.41 -3.17
N THR A 162 -6.84 0.36 -2.77
CA THR A 162 -7.62 1.19 -3.67
C THR A 162 -7.05 2.61 -3.66
N VAL A 163 -6.89 3.17 -4.85
CA VAL A 163 -6.51 4.57 -5.05
C VAL A 163 -7.71 5.31 -5.63
N GLU A 164 -8.11 6.42 -5.01
CA GLU A 164 -9.30 7.23 -5.36
C GLU A 164 -8.95 8.67 -5.73
#